data_AF-A0A7S0V9I3-F1
#
_entry.id   AF-A0A7S0V9I3-F1
#
_cell.length_a   1.000
_cell.length_b   1.000
_cell.length_c   1.000
_cell.angle_alpha   90.00
_cell.angle_beta   90.00
_cell.angle_gamma   90.00
#
_symmetry.space_group_name_H-M   'P 1'
#
loop_
_entity.id
_entity.type
_entity.pdbx_description
1 polymer ?
#
loop_
_entity_poly.entity_id
_entity_poly.type
_entity_poly.pdbx_seq_one_letter_code
_entity_poly.pdbx_strand_id
1 'polypeptide(L)'
;ATGVPVFNFEAHTPFLAGIGDIPKALLPSFLHAEPANALSIPTWAIHFSSVYEWIFAMGLVWRYAEASGNEKWKGLTWGMLPLHASGIAACTYHWWYNSPELSFLVALQAGLTALGNTTVAIAALRIALSNGFQFTAPTLPGQGGGE
;
A
#
# COMPACT_ATOMS: atom_id res chain seq x y z
N ALA A 1 18.14 13.53 -41.57
CA ALA A 1 17.86 12.11 -41.31
C ALA A 1 17.15 12.01 -39.97
N THR A 2 15.83 11.89 -39.99
CA THR A 2 14.97 11.81 -38.79
C THR A 2 14.91 10.37 -38.31
N GLY A 3 15.90 9.96 -37.53
CA GLY A 3 15.88 8.66 -36.87
C GLY A 3 15.08 8.77 -35.57
N VAL A 4 13.85 8.26 -35.56
CA VAL A 4 13.20 7.92 -34.29
C VAL A 4 13.92 6.68 -33.77
N PRO A 5 14.61 6.75 -32.61
CA PRO A 5 15.33 5.60 -32.08
C PRO A 5 14.33 4.46 -31.81
N VAL A 6 14.69 3.25 -32.26
CA VAL A 6 13.88 2.01 -32.15
C VAL A 6 13.60 1.64 -30.70
N PHE A 7 14.46 2.10 -29.77
CA PHE A 7 14.28 1.94 -28.34
C PHE A 7 14.47 3.30 -27.66
N ASN A 8 13.37 3.90 -27.23
CA ASN A 8 13.38 5.07 -26.35
C ASN A 8 13.23 4.57 -24.91
N PHE A 9 14.34 4.50 -24.19
CA PHE A 9 14.39 4.11 -22.77
C PHE A 9 14.17 5.28 -21.81
N GLU A 10 13.98 6.49 -22.35
CA GLU A 10 13.91 7.74 -21.59
C GLU A 10 12.50 8.03 -21.06
N ALA A 11 11.49 7.47 -21.73
CA ALA A 11 10.14 7.34 -21.21
C ALA A 11 9.87 5.85 -20.97
N HIS A 12 9.28 5.49 -19.83
CA HIS A 12 8.73 4.16 -19.64
C HIS A 12 7.89 3.82 -20.87
N THR A 13 8.18 2.68 -21.51
CA THR A 13 7.30 2.17 -22.57
C THR A 13 5.88 2.24 -22.00
N PRO A 14 4.94 2.95 -22.65
CA PRO A 14 3.62 3.15 -22.09
C PRO A 14 3.07 1.78 -21.66
N PHE A 15 2.64 1.66 -20.40
CA PHE A 15 2.16 0.38 -19.87
C PHE A 15 1.17 -0.24 -20.86
N LEU A 16 1.40 -1.50 -21.26
CA LEU A 16 0.64 -2.20 -22.31
C LEU A 16 0.61 -1.46 -23.67
N ALA A 17 1.72 -0.87 -24.13
CA ALA A 17 1.78 -0.03 -25.34
C ALA A 17 0.89 1.23 -25.28
N GLY A 18 0.52 1.67 -24.08
CA GLY A 18 -0.25 2.91 -23.85
C GLY A 18 -1.73 2.65 -23.70
N ILE A 19 -2.13 1.42 -23.35
CA ILE A 19 -3.50 1.14 -22.94
C ILE A 19 -3.77 1.92 -21.65
N GLY A 20 -4.51 3.01 -21.78
CA GLY A 20 -4.80 3.97 -20.71
C GLY A 20 -4.19 5.35 -20.93
N ASP A 21 -3.24 5.50 -21.86
CA ASP A 21 -2.78 6.81 -22.34
C ASP A 21 -3.73 7.31 -23.42
N ILE A 22 -4.24 8.53 -23.27
CA ILE A 22 -5.08 9.14 -24.30
C ILE A 22 -4.15 9.83 -25.31
N PRO A 23 -4.14 9.43 -26.60
CA PRO A 23 -3.28 10.05 -27.59
C PRO A 23 -3.56 11.55 -27.68
N LYS A 24 -2.52 12.39 -27.77
CA LYS A 24 -2.69 13.85 -27.95
C LYS A 24 -3.58 14.23 -29.14
N ALA A 25 -3.63 13.38 -30.16
CA ALA A 25 -4.48 13.56 -31.34
C ALA A 25 -5.98 13.29 -31.08
N LEU A 26 -6.32 12.54 -30.02
CA LEU A 26 -7.68 12.24 -29.59
C LEU A 26 -8.15 13.15 -28.45
N LEU A 27 -7.22 13.87 -27.80
CA LEU A 27 -7.53 14.87 -26.79
C LEU A 27 -8.10 16.13 -27.46
N PRO A 28 -9.35 16.54 -27.16
CA PRO A 28 -9.82 17.87 -27.49
C PRO A 28 -8.83 18.91 -26.93
N SER A 29 -8.72 20.06 -27.59
CA SER A 29 -7.77 21.13 -27.25
C SER A 29 -7.93 21.74 -25.84
N PHE A 30 -8.98 21.35 -25.11
CA PHE A 30 -9.21 21.71 -23.71
C PHE A 30 -8.77 20.63 -22.70
N LEU A 31 -8.30 19.46 -23.14
CA LEU A 31 -7.69 18.46 -22.27
C LEU A 31 -6.17 18.63 -22.21
N HIS A 32 -5.64 18.64 -20.99
CA HIS A 32 -4.22 18.79 -20.73
C HIS A 32 -3.47 17.50 -21.10
N ALA A 33 -2.29 17.62 -21.70
CA ALA A 33 -1.41 16.47 -21.89
C ALA A 33 -0.68 16.21 -20.57
N GLU A 34 -0.78 14.97 -20.08
CA GLU A 34 -0.13 14.56 -18.84
C GLU A 34 1.41 14.59 -18.97
N PRO A 35 2.14 14.97 -17.90
CA PRO A 35 3.60 14.95 -17.90
C PRO A 35 4.14 13.51 -17.86
N ALA A 36 5.42 13.33 -18.26
CA ALA A 36 6.03 12.00 -18.41
C ALA A 36 6.09 11.17 -17.12
N ASN A 37 5.99 11.82 -15.97
CA ASN A 37 6.00 11.21 -14.64
C ASN A 37 4.60 11.09 -14.02
N ALA A 38 3.53 11.28 -14.80
CA ALA A 38 2.18 10.97 -14.38
C ALA A 38 1.96 9.45 -14.28
N LEU A 39 1.09 9.04 -13.37
CA LEU A 39 0.62 7.67 -13.33
C LEU A 39 -0.40 7.42 -14.45
N SER A 40 -0.34 6.24 -15.06
CA SER A 40 -1.34 5.80 -16.03
C SER A 40 -2.72 5.61 -15.39
N ILE A 41 -3.80 5.65 -16.19
CA ILE A 41 -5.16 5.41 -15.71
C ILE A 41 -5.30 4.08 -14.94
N PRO A 42 -4.80 2.93 -15.46
CA PRO A 42 -4.83 1.67 -14.71
C PRO A 42 -4.09 1.75 -13.37
N THR A 43 -2.96 2.46 -13.32
CA THR A 43 -2.21 2.63 -12.08
C THR A 43 -2.99 3.46 -11.07
N TRP A 44 -3.63 4.55 -11.50
CA TRP A 44 -4.54 5.34 -10.65
C TRP A 44 -5.71 4.52 -10.12
N ALA A 45 -6.32 3.70 -10.97
CA ALA A 45 -7.44 2.84 -10.56
C ALA A 45 -7.05 1.93 -9.37
N ILE A 46 -5.87 1.30 -9.45
CA ILE A 46 -5.36 0.43 -8.38
C ILE A 46 -5.02 1.24 -7.11
N HIS A 47 -4.40 2.42 -7.23
CA HIS A 47 -4.08 3.26 -6.08
C HIS A 47 -5.35 3.67 -5.32
N PHE A 48 -6.33 4.21 -6.05
CA PHE A 48 -7.60 4.61 -5.46
C PHE A 48 -8.35 3.40 -4.89
N SER A 49 -8.50 2.31 -5.63
CA SER A 49 -9.21 1.13 -5.15
C SER A 49 -8.57 0.62 -3.85
N SER A 50 -7.25 0.48 -3.81
CA SER A 50 -6.52 -0.03 -2.65
C SER A 50 -6.75 0.82 -1.39
N VAL A 51 -6.78 2.15 -1.54
CA VAL A 51 -7.06 3.07 -0.43
C VAL A 51 -8.48 2.86 0.13
N TYR A 52 -9.48 2.71 -0.74
CA TYR A 52 -10.87 2.46 -0.30
C TYR A 52 -11.06 1.04 0.25
N GLU A 53 -10.52 0.03 -0.43
CA GLU A 53 -10.54 -1.37 -0.01
C GLU A 53 -9.95 -1.53 1.38
N TRP A 54 -8.90 -0.78 1.71
CA TRP A 54 -8.32 -0.77 3.05
C TRP A 54 -9.29 -0.22 4.12
N ILE A 55 -10.03 0.84 3.83
CA ILE A 55 -11.07 1.37 4.75
C ILE A 55 -12.18 0.34 4.96
N PHE A 56 -12.62 -0.32 3.88
CA PHE A 56 -13.61 -1.39 3.99
C PHE A 56 -13.09 -2.55 4.83
N ALA A 57 -11.83 -2.97 4.62
CA ALA A 57 -11.19 -4.01 5.42
C ALA A 57 -11.12 -3.63 6.91
N MET A 58 -10.74 -2.39 7.22
CA MET A 58 -10.75 -1.86 8.58
C MET A 58 -12.16 -1.92 9.21
N GLY A 59 -13.19 -1.54 8.46
CA GLY A 59 -14.59 -1.65 8.90
C GLY A 59 -15.02 -3.09 9.17
N LEU A 60 -14.62 -4.03 8.31
CA LEU A 60 -14.89 -5.46 8.48
C LEU A 60 -14.17 -6.03 9.71
N VAL A 61 -12.90 -5.68 9.92
CA VAL A 61 -12.12 -6.09 11.10
C VAL A 61 -12.78 -5.59 12.38
N TRP A 62 -13.26 -4.35 12.40
CA TRP A 62 -13.98 -3.79 13.55
C TRP A 62 -15.27 -4.56 13.84
N ARG A 63 -16.10 -4.79 12.81
CA ARG A 63 -17.35 -5.56 12.96
C ARG A 63 -17.09 -7.00 13.38
N TYR A 64 -15.99 -7.60 12.92
CA TYR A 64 -15.58 -8.94 13.35
C TYR A 64 -15.23 -8.97 14.84
N ALA A 65 -14.62 -7.91 15.38
CA ALA A 65 -14.37 -7.78 16.81
C ALA A 65 -15.66 -7.87 17.63
N GLU A 66 -16.71 -7.17 17.18
CA GLU A 66 -18.03 -7.16 17.82
C GLU A 66 -18.72 -8.52 17.70
N ALA A 67 -18.69 -9.13 16.51
CA ALA A 67 -19.32 -10.41 16.25
C ALA A 67 -18.64 -11.58 17.00
N SER A 68 -17.32 -11.54 17.16
CA SER A 68 -16.55 -12.58 17.86
C SER A 68 -16.46 -12.37 19.37
N GLY A 69 -16.82 -11.18 19.87
CA GLY A 69 -16.60 -10.78 21.26
C GLY A 69 -15.12 -10.56 21.63
N ASN A 70 -14.20 -10.61 20.66
CA ASN A 70 -12.77 -10.40 20.89
C ASN A 70 -12.36 -8.97 20.49
N GLU A 71 -12.38 -8.07 21.47
CA GLU A 71 -12.01 -6.65 21.32
C GLU A 71 -10.57 -6.40 20.83
N LYS A 72 -9.68 -7.41 20.86
CA LYS A 72 -8.30 -7.26 20.33
C LYS A 72 -8.29 -6.97 18.83
N TRP A 73 -9.32 -7.40 18.09
CA TRP A 73 -9.48 -7.07 16.67
C TRP A 73 -9.75 -5.58 16.42
N LYS A 74 -10.38 -4.84 17.35
CA LYS A 74 -10.42 -3.37 17.26
C LYS A 74 -9.03 -2.76 17.39
N GLY A 75 -8.18 -3.35 18.22
CA GLY A 75 -6.77 -3.00 18.30
C GLY A 75 -6.03 -3.17 16.97
N LEU A 76 -6.34 -4.22 16.20
CA LEU A 76 -5.83 -4.38 14.84
C LEU A 76 -6.31 -3.26 13.92
N THR A 77 -7.60 -2.89 13.99
CA THR A 77 -8.14 -1.79 13.19
C THR A 77 -7.38 -0.48 13.44
N TRP A 78 -7.10 -0.15 14.70
CA TRP A 78 -6.27 1.01 15.06
C TRP A 78 -4.84 0.88 14.53
N GLY A 79 -4.24 -0.31 14.60
CA GLY A 79 -2.92 -0.60 14.06
C GLY A 79 -2.82 -0.50 12.53
N MET A 80 -3.93 -0.63 11.81
CA MET A 80 -3.97 -0.49 10.34
C MET A 80 -3.93 0.97 9.86
N LEU A 81 -4.16 1.96 10.72
CA LEU A 81 -4.21 3.37 10.35
C LEU A 81 -2.91 3.91 9.73
N PRO A 82 -1.70 3.61 10.27
CA PRO A 82 -0.48 4.14 9.67
C PRO A 82 -0.25 3.59 8.25
N LEU A 83 -0.59 2.33 7.97
CA LEU A 83 -0.53 1.79 6.60
C LEU A 83 -1.50 2.51 5.65
N HIS A 84 -2.70 2.83 6.14
CA HIS A 84 -3.65 3.62 5.34
C HIS A 84 -3.10 5.01 5.03
N ALA A 85 -2.58 5.70 6.05
CA ALA A 85 -1.96 7.02 5.88
C ALA A 85 -0.75 6.98 4.94
N SER A 86 0.03 5.89 4.95
CA SER A 86 1.11 5.66 3.99
C SER A 86 0.61 5.64 2.55
N GLY A 87 -0.48 4.91 2.28
CA GLY A 87 -1.12 4.89 0.95
C GLY A 87 -1.61 6.27 0.50
N ILE A 88 -2.20 7.05 1.41
CA ILE A 88 -2.62 8.43 1.14
C ILE A 88 -1.41 9.34 0.83
N ALA A 89 -0.30 9.21 1.57
CA ALA A 89 0.92 9.99 1.31
C ALA A 89 1.48 9.70 -0.10
N ALA A 90 1.51 8.43 -0.49
CA ALA A 90 1.91 8.02 -1.84
C ALA A 90 0.98 8.59 -2.93
N CYS A 91 -0.34 8.45 -2.74
CA CYS A 91 -1.32 9.00 -3.69
C CYS A 91 -1.22 10.52 -3.80
N THR A 92 -0.96 11.22 -2.69
CA THR A 92 -0.72 12.66 -2.67
C THR A 92 0.52 13.01 -3.47
N TYR A 93 1.64 12.31 -3.27
CA TYR A 93 2.85 12.57 -4.03
C TYR A 93 2.64 12.40 -5.55
N HIS A 94 1.90 11.36 -5.95
CA HIS A 94 1.57 11.12 -7.35
C HIS A 94 0.55 12.09 -7.93
N TRP A 95 -0.38 12.60 -7.12
CA TRP A 95 -1.33 13.62 -7.53
C TRP A 95 -0.63 14.92 -7.97
N TRP A 96 0.50 15.26 -7.34
CA TRP A 96 1.35 16.40 -7.70
C TRP A 96 2.50 16.02 -8.64
N TYR A 97 2.33 14.97 -9.44
CA TYR A 97 3.32 14.51 -10.41
C TYR A 97 4.72 14.40 -9.81
N ASN A 98 4.86 13.76 -8.65
CA ASN A 98 6.16 13.49 -8.02
C ASN A 98 7.04 14.74 -7.89
N SER A 99 6.44 15.89 -7.58
CA SER A 99 7.14 17.17 -7.47
C SER A 99 8.27 17.11 -6.44
N PRO A 100 9.49 17.60 -6.76
CA PRO A 100 10.62 17.59 -5.82
C PRO A 100 10.33 18.29 -4.48
N GLU A 101 9.49 19.32 -4.49
CA GLU A 101 9.05 20.06 -3.31
C GLU A 101 8.28 19.19 -2.30
N LEU A 102 7.64 18.12 -2.79
CA LEU A 102 6.87 17.16 -1.99
C LEU A 102 7.61 15.84 -1.78
N SER A 103 8.88 15.73 -2.16
CA SER A 103 9.67 14.49 -2.05
C SER A 103 9.77 13.94 -0.62
N PHE A 104 9.56 14.78 0.41
CA PHE A 104 9.46 14.34 1.80
C PHE A 104 8.32 13.33 2.04
N LEU A 105 7.28 13.34 1.20
CA LEU A 105 6.18 12.37 1.26
C LEU A 105 6.65 10.94 1.03
N VAL A 106 7.76 10.72 0.31
CA VAL A 106 8.36 9.39 0.12
C VAL A 106 8.93 8.87 1.45
N ALA A 107 9.65 9.72 2.20
CA ALA A 107 10.16 9.37 3.51
C ALA A 107 9.02 9.16 4.53
N LEU A 108 7.99 10.01 4.46
CA LEU A 108 6.78 9.86 5.28
C LEU A 108 6.07 8.54 5.00
N GLN A 109 5.84 8.21 3.72
CA GLN A 109 5.27 6.93 3.30
C GLN A 109 6.08 5.76 3.86
N ALA A 110 7.40 5.77 3.68
CA ALA A 110 8.27 4.71 4.20
C ALA A 110 8.18 4.58 5.73
N GLY A 111 8.20 5.70 6.46
CA GLY A 111 8.08 5.72 7.92
C GLY A 111 6.73 5.20 8.40
N LEU A 112 5.64 5.62 7.77
CA LEU A 112 4.28 5.16 8.06
C LEU A 112 4.10 3.67 7.74
N THR A 113 4.71 3.18 6.65
CA THR A 113 4.72 1.74 6.32
C THR A 113 5.45 0.93 7.38
N ALA A 114 6.63 1.37 7.81
CA ALA A 114 7.39 0.67 8.86
C ALA A 114 6.63 0.65 10.19
N LEU A 115 6.08 1.80 10.61
CA LEU A 115 5.26 1.93 11.80
C LEU A 115 3.99 1.08 11.71
N GLY A 116 3.31 1.13 10.57
CA GLY A 116 2.08 0.41 10.31
C GLY A 116 2.27 -1.11 10.33
N ASN A 117 3.29 -1.63 9.65
CA ASN A 117 3.63 -3.05 9.72
C ASN A 117 3.97 -3.49 11.14
N THR A 118 4.68 -2.65 11.89
CA THR A 118 5.03 -2.94 13.30
C THR A 118 3.79 -2.99 14.18
N THR A 119 2.89 -2.01 14.07
CA THR A 119 1.65 -1.95 14.86
C THR A 119 0.68 -3.07 14.50
N VAL A 120 0.54 -3.42 13.22
CA VAL A 120 -0.22 -4.60 12.76
C VAL A 120 0.40 -5.89 13.30
N ALA A 121 1.73 -6.06 13.26
CA ALA A 121 2.38 -7.25 13.80
C ALA A 121 2.15 -7.42 15.30
N ILE A 122 2.26 -6.32 16.08
CA ILE A 122 1.95 -6.33 17.51
C ILE A 122 0.47 -6.68 17.75
N ALA A 123 -0.45 -6.10 16.96
CA ALA A 123 -1.87 -6.41 17.08
C ALA A 123 -2.18 -7.87 16.75
N ALA A 124 -1.57 -8.42 15.70
CA ALA A 124 -1.68 -9.82 15.31
C ALA A 124 -1.18 -10.75 16.43
N LEU A 125 -0.04 -10.44 17.06
CA LEU A 125 0.46 -11.20 18.20
C LEU A 125 -0.54 -11.16 19.38
N ARG A 126 -1.10 -9.98 19.70
CA ARG A 126 -2.11 -9.85 20.76
C ARG A 126 -3.36 -10.68 20.48
N ILE A 127 -3.79 -10.75 19.22
CA ILE A 127 -4.89 -11.60 18.78
C ILE A 127 -4.50 -13.07 18.95
N ALA A 128 -3.33 -13.49 18.46
CA ALA A 128 -2.88 -14.88 18.56
C ALA A 128 -2.84 -15.37 20.02
N LEU A 129 -2.21 -14.60 20.91
CA LEU A 129 -2.15 -14.90 22.34
C LEU A 129 -3.55 -14.99 22.97
N SER A 130 -4.49 -14.11 22.57
CA SER A 130 -5.88 -14.18 23.04
C SER A 130 -6.64 -15.42 22.57
N ASN A 131 -6.18 -16.07 21.50
CA ASN A 131 -6.76 -17.30 20.95
C ASN A 131 -5.97 -18.55 21.35
N GLY A 132 -5.15 -18.46 22.40
CA GLY A 132 -4.43 -19.61 22.98
C GLY A 132 -3.11 -19.97 22.31
N PHE A 133 -2.58 -19.12 21.41
CA PHE A 133 -1.22 -19.32 20.90
C PHE A 133 -0.21 -19.32 22.04
N GLN A 134 0.63 -20.36 22.11
CA GLN A 134 1.73 -20.46 23.05
C GLN A 134 3.06 -20.44 22.32
N PHE A 135 4.02 -19.70 22.86
CA PHE A 135 5.36 -19.65 22.31
C PHE A 135 6.13 -20.89 22.79
N THR A 136 6.23 -21.93 21.97
CA THR A 136 7.04 -23.09 22.29
C THR A 136 8.47 -22.84 21.86
N ALA A 137 9.38 -22.68 22.82
CA ALA A 137 10.81 -22.66 22.52
C ALA A 137 11.26 -24.05 22.02
N PRO A 138 12.23 -24.15 21.09
CA PRO A 138 12.80 -25.43 20.70
C PRO A 138 13.34 -26.15 21.93
N THR A 139 12.88 -27.38 22.18
CA THR A 139 13.48 -28.22 23.21
C THR A 139 14.90 -28.57 22.79
N LEU A 140 15.88 -28.20 23.62
CA LEU A 140 17.26 -28.61 23.41
C LEU A 140 17.37 -30.14 23.58
N PRO A 141 18.19 -30.84 22.77
CA PRO A 141 18.47 -32.25 22.98
C PRO A 141 18.98 -32.49 24.40
N GLY A 142 18.34 -33.38 25.16
CA GLY A 142 18.74 -33.75 26.52
C GLY A 142 17.90 -33.17 27.67
N GLN A 143 16.86 -32.37 27.39
CA GLN A 143 15.92 -31.87 28.41
C GLN A 143 14.65 -32.72 28.61
N GLY A 144 14.55 -33.88 27.96
CA GLY A 144 13.55 -34.90 28.28
C GLY A 144 13.95 -35.61 29.57
N GLY A 145 13.62 -35.01 30.71
CA GLY A 145 13.80 -35.60 32.03
C GLY A 145 13.07 -36.95 32.10
N GLY A 146 13.77 -37.94 32.65
CA GLY A 146 13.26 -39.29 32.81
C GLY A 146 12.05 -39.37 33.72
N GLU A 147 11.13 -40.22 33.30
CA GLU A 147 10.29 -41.07 34.15
C GLU A 147 10.44 -42.50 33.65
#